data_AF-A0A816VWP9-F1
#
_entry.id   AF-A0A816VWP9-F1
#
_cell.length_a   1.000
_cell.length_b   1.000
_cell.length_c   1.000
_cell.angle_alpha   90.00
_cell.angle_beta   90.00
_cell.angle_gamma   90.00
#
_symmetry.space_group_name_H-M   'P 1'
#
loop_
_entity.id
_entity.type
_entity.pdbx_description
1 polymer ?
#
loop_
_entity_poly.entity_id
_entity_poly.type
_entity_poly.pdbx_seq_one_letter_code
_entity_poly.pdbx_strand_id
1 'polypeptide(L)'
;MCSLINPQMRTSKHRLPFEAVCMYWIKLKTNLSFRQIGTLFKLQTKEENIRKRVENIFHTVSRYLYDAIVPSNLGFHHLSRADALTHHTAYTETFFGPSLALIWDGTYIYCNKSEDHKFQKETYSGQKCHHLVKFMSIVLPDGYVFDLIGPFNGKENDAKISKAILEMNDDLSMICEAGDTQIVDRGFRDVAGAFEELGFDVQMPSFLEKGAKQLETEQANETRMTTKSRWVVESFHSQFKKWRFFSERISQDFLVNIDVLVRTLAASLNKYRPRRFHGKSPDDYALATKMLLMHNKTSQLQQVISQGDLSLRKNWKNIVHFDTHFDFPYLTLDFLREYTCGVYQIKQSSTYAKAHLYDHDGEFEYQLSSSDDTILRCRIHSKHSSTSKYFLLIHFDKNGTHEP
;
A
#
# COMPACT_ATOMS: atom_id res chain seq x y z
N MET A 1 0.93 -20.01 19.44
CA MET A 1 2.35 -20.06 18.99
C MET A 1 3.21 -20.95 19.87
N CYS A 2 3.28 -20.74 21.19
CA CYS A 2 4.14 -21.57 22.05
C CYS A 2 3.77 -23.07 22.03
N SER A 3 2.49 -23.40 21.91
CA SER A 3 2.01 -24.78 21.68
C SER A 3 2.56 -25.42 20.41
N LEU A 4 2.86 -24.64 19.36
CA LEU A 4 3.42 -25.14 18.10
C LEU A 4 4.89 -25.53 18.24
N ILE A 5 5.61 -24.93 19.19
CA ILE A 5 7.05 -25.13 19.38
C ILE A 5 7.35 -26.10 20.53
N ASN A 6 6.45 -26.24 21.50
CA ASN A 6 6.60 -27.13 22.65
C ASN A 6 7.05 -28.57 22.29
N PRO A 7 6.55 -29.21 21.22
CA PRO A 7 7.00 -30.56 20.85
C PRO A 7 8.47 -30.64 20.44
N GLN A 8 9.03 -29.54 19.89
CA GLN A 8 10.36 -29.49 19.29
C GLN A 8 11.40 -28.78 20.18
N MET A 9 10.96 -28.16 21.27
CA MET A 9 11.82 -27.38 22.15
C MET A 9 11.59 -27.77 23.62
N ARG A 10 12.55 -28.49 24.19
CA ARG A 10 12.51 -28.90 25.60
C ARG A 10 12.73 -27.71 26.53
N THR A 11 12.07 -27.78 27.70
CA THR A 11 12.40 -26.91 28.84
C THR A 11 13.84 -27.18 29.28
N SER A 12 14.56 -26.11 29.63
CA SER A 12 15.89 -26.20 30.22
C SER A 12 15.94 -25.45 31.54
N LYS A 13 16.96 -25.69 32.36
CA LYS A 13 17.21 -24.96 33.61
C LYS A 13 17.26 -23.43 33.43
N HIS A 14 17.57 -22.96 32.23
CA HIS A 14 17.79 -21.54 31.94
C HIS A 14 16.70 -20.89 31.11
N ARG A 15 15.71 -21.66 30.62
CA ARG A 15 14.72 -21.15 29.67
C ARG A 15 13.53 -22.09 29.47
N LEU A 16 12.33 -21.54 29.50
CA LEU A 16 11.08 -22.15 29.04
C LEU A 16 10.92 -22.01 27.50
N PRO A 17 10.14 -22.87 26.83
CA PRO A 17 9.80 -22.69 25.42
C PRO A 17 9.12 -21.35 25.15
N PHE A 18 8.20 -20.94 26.03
CA PHE A 18 7.53 -19.63 25.96
C PHE A 18 8.51 -18.46 25.87
N GLU A 19 9.53 -18.44 26.73
CA GLU A 19 10.53 -17.37 26.75
C GLU A 19 11.35 -17.33 25.44
N ALA A 20 11.64 -18.50 24.86
CA ALA A 20 12.29 -18.57 23.54
C ALA A 20 11.46 -17.91 22.45
N VAL A 21 10.15 -18.17 22.42
CA VAL A 21 9.22 -17.53 21.48
C VAL A 21 9.18 -16.02 21.69
N CYS A 22 9.16 -15.57 22.96
CA CYS A 22 9.18 -14.15 23.29
C CYS A 22 10.50 -13.47 22.86
N MET A 23 11.66 -14.11 23.07
CA MET A 23 12.95 -13.60 22.59
C MET A 23 12.97 -13.41 21.08
N TYR A 24 12.41 -14.37 20.33
CA TYR A 24 12.30 -14.30 18.87
C TYR A 24 11.45 -13.09 18.43
N TRP A 25 10.23 -12.96 18.96
CA TRP A 25 9.35 -11.86 18.57
C TRP A 25 9.85 -10.50 19.05
N ILE A 26 10.48 -10.42 20.22
CA ILE A 26 11.12 -9.18 20.68
C ILE A 26 12.22 -8.77 19.71
N LYS A 27 13.06 -9.70 19.23
CA LYS A 27 14.08 -9.37 18.21
C LYS A 27 13.43 -8.77 16.96
N LEU A 28 12.42 -9.42 16.40
CA LEU A 28 11.76 -8.91 15.19
C LEU A 28 11.03 -7.57 15.43
N LYS A 29 10.39 -7.43 16.60
CA LYS A 29 9.57 -6.26 16.92
C LYS A 29 10.41 -5.02 17.22
N THR A 30 11.54 -5.20 17.89
CA THR A 30 12.33 -4.10 18.46
C THR A 30 13.70 -3.90 17.80
N ASN A 31 14.18 -4.91 17.07
CA ASN A 31 15.53 -4.99 16.52
C ASN A 31 16.68 -4.91 17.55
N LEU A 32 16.41 -5.12 18.84
CA LEU A 32 17.46 -5.13 19.89
C LEU A 32 18.57 -6.15 19.57
N SER A 33 19.77 -5.88 20.08
CA SER A 33 20.88 -6.85 19.99
C SER A 33 20.58 -8.11 20.81
N PHE A 34 21.15 -9.24 20.41
CA PHE A 34 20.98 -10.50 21.15
C PHE A 34 21.47 -10.41 22.61
N ARG A 35 22.49 -9.58 22.90
CA ARG A 35 22.95 -9.31 24.27
C ARG A 35 21.87 -8.58 25.08
N GLN A 36 21.30 -7.49 24.54
CA GLN A 36 20.21 -6.75 25.21
C GLN A 36 19.02 -7.65 25.51
N ILE A 37 18.61 -8.48 24.56
CA ILE A 37 17.51 -9.44 24.76
C ILE A 37 17.88 -10.42 25.88
N GLY A 38 19.09 -10.99 25.87
CA GLY A 38 19.50 -11.91 26.92
C GLY A 38 19.54 -11.28 28.33
N THR A 39 19.92 -10.00 28.42
CA THR A 39 19.85 -9.22 29.66
C THR A 39 18.40 -9.02 30.12
N LEU A 40 17.47 -8.68 29.22
CA LEU A 40 16.04 -8.52 29.54
C LEU A 40 15.44 -9.80 30.14
N PHE A 41 15.84 -10.96 29.63
CA PHE A 41 15.39 -12.27 30.11
C PHE A 41 16.26 -12.83 31.25
N LYS A 42 17.20 -12.05 31.80
CA LYS A 42 18.06 -12.42 32.94
C LYS A 42 18.72 -13.80 32.77
N LEU A 43 19.20 -14.10 31.56
CA LEU A 43 19.81 -15.41 31.27
C LEU A 43 21.06 -15.63 32.13
N GLN A 44 21.00 -16.64 33.00
CA GLN A 44 22.10 -17.00 33.91
C GLN A 44 23.19 -17.80 33.17
N THR A 45 24.04 -17.11 32.42
CA THR A 45 25.23 -17.64 31.77
C THR A 45 26.36 -16.61 31.82
N LYS A 46 27.61 -17.01 31.57
CA LYS A 46 28.72 -16.06 31.40
C LYS A 46 28.35 -15.00 30.35
N GLU A 47 28.70 -13.74 30.61
CA GLU A 47 28.29 -12.60 29.79
C GLU A 47 28.69 -12.76 28.31
N GLU A 48 29.89 -13.27 28.05
CA GLU A 48 30.43 -13.63 26.74
C GLU A 48 29.55 -14.63 25.95
N ASN A 49 28.73 -15.42 26.64
CA ASN A 49 27.87 -16.46 26.06
C ASN A 49 26.40 -16.06 25.96
N ILE A 50 25.98 -14.93 26.57
CA ILE A 50 24.58 -14.47 26.51
C ILE A 50 24.15 -14.23 25.06
N ARG A 51 24.96 -13.49 24.30
CA ARG A 51 24.69 -13.18 22.89
C ARG A 51 24.49 -14.47 22.08
N LYS A 52 25.48 -15.36 22.08
CA LYS A 52 25.46 -16.62 21.31
C LYS A 52 24.26 -17.49 21.67
N ARG A 53 23.91 -17.56 22.96
CA ARG A 53 22.76 -18.34 23.43
C ARG A 53 21.45 -17.81 22.84
N VAL A 54 21.21 -16.50 22.92
CA VAL A 54 19.99 -15.88 22.37
C VAL A 54 19.95 -15.99 20.86
N GLU A 55 21.08 -15.83 20.18
CA GLU A 55 21.22 -16.01 18.73
C GLU A 55 20.84 -17.44 18.30
N ASN A 56 21.37 -18.45 18.97
CA ASN A 56 21.02 -19.86 18.71
C ASN A 56 19.52 -20.12 18.95
N ILE A 57 18.96 -19.54 20.03
CA ILE A 57 17.52 -19.63 20.30
C ILE A 57 16.72 -18.99 19.17
N PHE A 58 17.10 -17.79 18.74
CA PHE A 58 16.43 -17.06 17.66
C PHE A 58 16.38 -17.89 16.37
N HIS A 59 17.50 -18.43 15.92
CA HIS A 59 17.55 -19.25 14.71
C HIS A 59 16.76 -20.57 14.85
N THR A 60 16.80 -21.20 16.04
CA THR A 60 16.04 -22.43 16.31
C THR A 60 14.54 -22.16 16.25
N VAL A 61 14.07 -21.11 16.95
CA VAL A 61 12.65 -20.72 16.95
C VAL A 61 12.20 -20.29 15.55
N SER A 62 13.05 -19.57 14.81
CA SER A 62 12.77 -19.15 13.44
C SER A 62 12.44 -20.32 12.55
N ARG A 63 13.26 -21.39 12.58
CA ARG A 63 13.04 -22.58 11.77
C ARG A 63 11.74 -23.29 12.16
N TYR A 64 11.54 -23.52 13.45
CA TYR A 64 10.33 -24.21 13.94
C TYR A 64 9.05 -23.43 13.63
N LEU A 65 9.06 -22.10 13.74
CA LEU A 65 7.91 -21.29 13.36
C LEU A 65 7.66 -21.29 11.86
N TYR A 66 8.73 -21.26 11.07
CA TYR A 66 8.62 -21.37 9.61
C TYR A 66 7.92 -22.67 9.24
N ASP A 67 8.46 -23.80 9.68
CA ASP A 67 7.92 -25.14 9.36
C ASP A 67 6.48 -25.33 9.86
N ALA A 68 6.13 -24.75 11.01
CA ALA A 68 4.82 -24.95 11.63
C ALA A 68 3.73 -23.98 11.17
N ILE A 69 4.08 -22.80 10.64
CA ILE A 69 3.10 -21.74 10.32
C ILE A 69 3.06 -21.42 8.84
N VAL A 70 4.20 -21.35 8.15
CA VAL A 70 4.26 -20.90 6.75
C VAL A 70 3.45 -21.81 5.82
N PRO A 71 3.62 -23.15 5.82
CA PRO A 71 2.92 -24.03 4.88
C PRO A 71 1.39 -24.00 4.99
N SER A 72 0.83 -23.53 6.11
CA SER A 72 -0.62 -23.48 6.33
C SER A 72 -1.20 -22.07 6.23
N ASN A 73 -0.40 -21.03 5.99
CA ASN A 73 -0.86 -19.62 6.04
C ASN A 73 -0.18 -18.70 5.02
N LEU A 74 0.66 -19.24 4.13
CA LEU A 74 1.38 -18.52 3.08
C LEU A 74 1.87 -19.49 1.99
N GLY A 75 1.94 -19.05 0.73
CA GLY A 75 2.40 -19.84 -0.42
C GLY A 75 1.26 -20.39 -1.26
N PHE A 76 1.52 -20.85 -2.48
CA PHE A 76 0.42 -21.17 -3.40
C PHE A 76 -0.40 -22.43 -3.03
N HIS A 77 0.14 -23.30 -2.17
CA HIS A 77 -0.51 -24.57 -1.83
C HIS A 77 -1.43 -24.55 -0.61
N HIS A 78 -1.42 -23.48 0.20
CA HIS A 78 -2.13 -23.49 1.49
C HIS A 78 -3.63 -23.12 1.37
N LEU A 79 -4.04 -22.56 0.24
CA LEU A 79 -5.42 -22.12 -0.03
C LEU A 79 -5.86 -22.66 -1.39
N SER A 80 -7.10 -23.11 -1.48
CA SER A 80 -7.71 -23.42 -2.76
C SER A 80 -8.14 -22.14 -3.50
N ARG A 81 -8.37 -22.24 -4.80
CA ARG A 81 -9.00 -21.16 -5.59
C ARG A 81 -10.35 -20.74 -5.01
N ALA A 82 -11.17 -21.71 -4.57
CA ALA A 82 -12.46 -21.43 -3.95
C ALA A 82 -12.31 -20.61 -2.66
N ASP A 83 -11.33 -20.94 -1.82
CA ASP A 83 -11.03 -20.16 -0.62
C ASP A 83 -10.56 -18.75 -0.97
N ALA A 84 -9.66 -18.61 -1.95
CA ALA A 84 -9.14 -17.32 -2.40
C ALA A 84 -10.23 -16.38 -2.93
N LEU A 85 -11.24 -16.90 -3.64
CA LEU A 85 -12.40 -16.12 -4.08
C LEU A 85 -13.22 -15.57 -2.89
N THR A 86 -13.19 -16.22 -1.71
CA THR A 86 -13.86 -15.68 -0.51
C THR A 86 -13.20 -14.42 0.05
N HIS A 87 -11.99 -14.09 -0.40
CA HIS A 87 -11.25 -12.88 -0.02
C HIS A 87 -11.57 -11.69 -0.92
N HIS A 88 -12.46 -11.84 -1.89
CA HIS A 88 -12.99 -10.71 -2.65
C HIS A 88 -13.66 -9.67 -1.76
N THR A 89 -13.73 -8.45 -2.26
CA THR A 89 -14.41 -7.32 -1.62
C THR A 89 -15.48 -6.80 -2.57
N ALA A 90 -16.43 -6.04 -2.06
CA ALA A 90 -17.43 -5.36 -2.87
C ALA A 90 -16.79 -4.52 -3.98
N TYR A 91 -15.66 -3.87 -3.71
CA TYR A 91 -14.93 -3.09 -4.72
C TYR A 91 -14.41 -3.96 -5.86
N THR A 92 -13.68 -5.04 -5.56
CA THR A 92 -13.13 -5.90 -6.61
C THR A 92 -14.22 -6.62 -7.40
N GLU A 93 -15.27 -7.10 -6.73
CA GLU A 93 -16.41 -7.74 -7.41
C GLU A 93 -17.15 -6.75 -8.32
N THR A 94 -17.36 -5.51 -7.85
CA THR A 94 -18.09 -4.49 -8.63
C THR A 94 -17.25 -3.93 -9.77
N PHE A 95 -15.95 -3.75 -9.58
CA PHE A 95 -15.08 -3.11 -10.58
C PHE A 95 -14.55 -4.08 -11.63
N PHE A 96 -14.22 -5.32 -11.24
CA PHE A 96 -13.51 -6.27 -12.09
C PHE A 96 -14.26 -7.60 -12.27
N GLY A 97 -15.43 -7.76 -11.63
CA GLY A 97 -16.25 -8.96 -11.75
C GLY A 97 -15.83 -10.09 -10.80
N PRO A 98 -16.35 -11.32 -11.05
CA PRO A 98 -16.24 -12.44 -10.11
C PRO A 98 -14.94 -13.25 -10.24
N SER A 99 -14.11 -12.99 -11.27
CA SER A 99 -12.84 -13.69 -11.49
C SER A 99 -11.84 -13.41 -10.36
N LEU A 100 -10.90 -14.31 -10.13
CA LEU A 100 -9.93 -14.12 -9.04
C LEU A 100 -9.11 -12.85 -9.31
N ALA A 101 -8.91 -12.05 -8.26
CA ALA A 101 -8.12 -10.84 -8.33
C ALA A 101 -6.92 -10.96 -7.40
N LEU A 102 -5.72 -10.74 -7.92
CA LEU A 102 -4.48 -10.68 -7.15
C LEU A 102 -3.86 -9.29 -7.25
N ILE A 103 -3.35 -8.80 -6.14
CA ILE A 103 -2.67 -7.50 -6.04
C ILE A 103 -1.18 -7.75 -5.86
N TRP A 104 -0.37 -7.14 -6.72
CA TRP A 104 1.08 -7.25 -6.68
C TRP A 104 1.69 -5.94 -6.21
N ASP A 105 2.62 -6.03 -5.26
CA ASP A 105 3.42 -4.88 -4.87
C ASP A 105 4.79 -5.27 -4.30
N GLY A 106 5.80 -4.50 -4.67
CA GLY A 106 7.16 -4.68 -4.21
C GLY A 106 7.36 -4.14 -2.80
N THR A 107 7.99 -4.91 -1.93
CA THR A 107 8.54 -4.43 -0.66
C THR A 107 10.03 -4.70 -0.58
N TYR A 108 10.72 -4.07 0.37
CA TYR A 108 12.17 -4.17 0.49
C TYR A 108 12.64 -4.15 1.93
N ILE A 109 13.78 -4.77 2.22
CA ILE A 109 14.41 -4.75 3.54
C ILE A 109 15.81 -4.18 3.39
N TYR A 110 16.10 -3.14 4.15
CA TYR A 110 17.39 -2.49 4.12
C TYR A 110 18.46 -3.36 4.78
N CYS A 111 19.63 -3.44 4.17
CA CYS A 111 20.77 -4.14 4.74
C CYS A 111 21.98 -3.21 4.80
N ASN A 112 22.96 -3.58 5.62
CA ASN A 112 24.25 -2.90 5.63
C ASN A 112 24.98 -3.08 4.29
N LYS A 113 25.85 -2.12 3.97
CA LYS A 113 26.76 -2.20 2.83
C LYS A 113 27.72 -3.39 3.01
N SER A 114 27.98 -4.12 1.92
CA SER A 114 28.92 -5.24 1.94
C SER A 114 30.35 -4.79 1.70
N GLU A 115 31.28 -5.54 2.27
CA GLU A 115 32.69 -5.50 1.89
C GLU A 115 32.92 -6.28 0.58
N ASP A 116 32.06 -7.25 0.24
CA ASP A 116 32.05 -7.88 -1.07
C ASP A 116 31.48 -6.92 -2.11
N HIS A 117 32.34 -6.44 -3.01
CA HIS A 117 31.97 -5.49 -4.07
C HIS A 117 30.92 -6.02 -5.04
N LYS A 118 30.86 -7.33 -5.30
CA LYS A 118 29.82 -7.92 -6.16
C LYS A 118 28.47 -7.84 -5.45
N PHE A 119 28.41 -8.34 -4.23
CA PHE A 119 27.19 -8.35 -3.42
C PHE A 119 26.72 -6.92 -3.09
N GLN A 120 27.65 -6.00 -2.87
CA GLN A 120 27.37 -4.58 -2.69
C GLN A 120 26.61 -4.00 -3.90
N LYS A 121 27.06 -4.31 -5.13
CA LYS A 121 26.39 -3.84 -6.36
C LYS A 121 25.02 -4.49 -6.55
N GLU A 122 24.89 -5.77 -6.22
CA GLU A 122 23.63 -6.51 -6.35
C GLU A 122 22.54 -6.00 -5.40
N THR A 123 22.92 -5.64 -4.18
CA THR A 123 22.00 -5.12 -3.16
C THR A 123 21.73 -3.62 -3.29
N TYR A 124 22.50 -2.86 -4.08
CA TYR A 124 22.28 -1.42 -4.22
C TYR A 124 21.08 -1.11 -5.12
N SER A 125 20.08 -0.43 -4.57
CA SER A 125 18.94 0.07 -5.33
C SER A 125 19.18 1.51 -5.76
N GLY A 126 19.27 1.76 -7.07
CA GLY A 126 19.41 3.12 -7.61
C GLY A 126 18.22 4.03 -7.27
N GLN A 127 17.00 3.48 -7.23
CA GLN A 127 15.79 4.24 -6.89
C GLN A 127 15.74 4.68 -5.42
N LYS A 128 16.22 3.84 -4.50
CA LYS A 128 16.21 4.12 -3.05
C LYS A 128 17.54 4.68 -2.53
N CYS A 129 18.57 4.73 -3.38
CA CYS A 129 19.94 5.13 -3.03
C CYS A 129 20.52 4.38 -1.81
N HIS A 130 20.11 3.12 -1.61
CA HIS A 130 20.43 2.32 -0.43
C HIS A 130 20.63 0.84 -0.78
N HIS A 131 21.36 0.13 0.08
CA HIS A 131 21.47 -1.33 0.02
C HIS A 131 20.23 -1.99 0.63
N LEU A 132 19.61 -2.89 -0.13
CA LEU A 132 18.40 -3.60 0.23
C LEU A 132 18.26 -4.91 -0.55
N VAL A 133 17.40 -5.79 -0.04
CA VAL A 133 16.82 -6.90 -0.78
C VAL A 133 15.34 -6.65 -0.98
N LYS A 134 14.76 -7.19 -2.06
CA LYS A 134 13.36 -7.01 -2.44
C LYS A 134 12.54 -8.28 -2.26
N PHE A 135 11.24 -8.10 -2.06
CA PHE A 135 10.25 -9.16 -2.01
C PHE A 135 9.01 -8.71 -2.78
N MET A 136 8.39 -9.62 -3.53
CA MET A 136 7.13 -9.38 -4.20
C MET A 136 5.98 -9.88 -3.34
N SER A 137 5.11 -8.98 -2.91
CA SER A 137 3.89 -9.35 -2.18
C SER A 137 2.81 -9.66 -3.19
N ILE A 138 2.18 -10.83 -3.07
CA ILE A 138 0.96 -11.20 -3.78
C ILE A 138 -0.15 -11.25 -2.74
N VAL A 139 -1.17 -10.42 -2.92
CA VAL A 139 -2.17 -10.13 -1.88
C VAL A 139 -3.57 -10.25 -2.46
N LEU A 140 -4.47 -10.88 -1.71
CA LEU A 140 -5.90 -10.98 -2.05
C LEU A 140 -6.64 -9.68 -1.71
N PRO A 141 -7.83 -9.44 -2.28
CA PRO A 141 -8.51 -8.13 -2.19
C PRO A 141 -8.85 -7.66 -0.76
N ASP A 142 -9.05 -8.57 0.18
CA ASP A 142 -9.28 -8.25 1.60
C ASP A 142 -7.99 -7.95 2.39
N GLY A 143 -6.85 -7.93 1.68
CA GLY A 143 -5.51 -7.72 2.20
C GLY A 143 -4.82 -8.97 2.71
N TYR A 144 -5.39 -10.18 2.60
CA TYR A 144 -4.70 -11.42 2.95
C TYR A 144 -3.46 -11.62 2.07
N VAL A 145 -2.29 -11.89 2.67
CA VAL A 145 -1.07 -12.07 1.89
C VAL A 145 -1.04 -13.49 1.38
N PHE A 146 -1.19 -13.69 0.09
CA PHE A 146 -1.18 -15.02 -0.50
C PHE A 146 0.23 -15.61 -0.49
N ASP A 147 1.21 -14.86 -1.00
CA ASP A 147 2.62 -15.18 -0.84
C ASP A 147 3.49 -13.91 -0.80
N LEU A 148 4.72 -14.08 -0.34
CA LEU A 148 5.75 -13.05 -0.28
C LEU A 148 7.05 -13.62 -0.84
N ILE A 149 7.23 -13.47 -2.16
CA ILE A 149 8.26 -14.16 -2.93
C ILE A 149 9.57 -13.37 -2.90
N GLY A 150 10.69 -14.05 -2.68
CA GLY A 150 12.03 -13.47 -2.67
C GLY A 150 13.02 -14.32 -1.86
N PRO A 151 14.16 -13.74 -1.43
CA PRO A 151 14.62 -12.39 -1.71
C PRO A 151 15.12 -12.21 -3.16
N PHE A 152 14.88 -11.02 -3.71
CA PHE A 152 15.49 -10.56 -4.95
C PHE A 152 16.54 -9.48 -4.68
N ASN A 153 17.47 -9.31 -5.62
CA ASN A 153 18.52 -8.31 -5.55
C ASN A 153 17.95 -6.88 -5.59
N GLY A 154 18.53 -5.97 -4.82
CA GLY A 154 18.04 -4.59 -4.70
C GLY A 154 18.15 -3.75 -5.98
N LYS A 155 19.04 -4.13 -6.90
CA LYS A 155 19.17 -3.51 -8.23
C LYS A 155 18.01 -3.84 -9.17
N GLU A 156 17.28 -4.92 -8.92
CA GLU A 156 16.21 -5.40 -9.80
C GLU A 156 14.96 -4.54 -9.62
N ASN A 157 14.33 -4.13 -10.72
CA ASN A 157 13.07 -3.40 -10.68
C ASN A 157 11.88 -4.37 -10.53
N ASP A 158 10.72 -3.84 -10.21
CA ASP A 158 9.55 -4.66 -9.87
C ASP A 158 9.03 -5.41 -11.11
N ALA A 159 9.14 -4.83 -12.31
CA ALA A 159 8.82 -5.49 -13.57
C ALA A 159 9.70 -6.74 -13.82
N LYS A 160 11.02 -6.64 -13.64
CA LYS A 160 11.94 -7.77 -13.83
C LYS A 160 11.74 -8.87 -12.79
N ILE A 161 11.49 -8.50 -11.54
CA ILE A 161 11.15 -9.46 -10.49
C ILE A 161 9.85 -10.20 -10.84
N SER A 162 8.82 -9.47 -11.24
CA SER A 162 7.52 -10.06 -11.61
C SER A 162 7.66 -10.98 -12.81
N LYS A 163 8.43 -10.58 -13.82
CA LYS A 163 8.69 -11.42 -14.99
C LYS A 163 9.33 -12.75 -14.61
N ALA A 164 10.33 -12.73 -13.73
CA ALA A 164 10.96 -13.94 -13.23
C ALA A 164 9.97 -14.84 -12.47
N ILE A 165 9.05 -14.26 -11.69
CA ILE A 165 8.00 -15.00 -10.99
C ILE A 165 7.03 -15.65 -12.00
N LEU A 166 6.59 -14.90 -13.02
CA LEU A 166 5.71 -15.41 -14.07
C LEU A 166 6.37 -16.51 -14.91
N GLU A 167 7.66 -16.38 -15.22
CA GLU A 167 8.43 -17.40 -15.96
C GLU A 167 8.61 -18.70 -15.17
N MET A 168 8.66 -18.63 -13.83
CA MET A 168 8.69 -19.81 -12.95
C MET A 168 7.33 -20.52 -12.83
N ASN A 169 6.25 -19.90 -13.34
CA ASN A 169 4.82 -20.25 -13.52
C ASN A 169 4.12 -21.37 -12.74
N ASP A 170 4.81 -22.42 -12.30
CA ASP A 170 4.21 -23.65 -11.78
C ASP A 170 3.20 -23.35 -10.68
N ASP A 171 3.55 -22.50 -9.72
CA ASP A 171 2.71 -22.22 -8.56
C ASP A 171 1.54 -21.25 -8.83
N LEU A 172 1.71 -20.26 -9.72
CA LEU A 172 0.63 -19.32 -10.06
C LEU A 172 -0.48 -19.99 -10.86
N SER A 173 -0.10 -20.89 -11.77
CA SER A 173 -1.05 -21.68 -12.57
C SER A 173 -1.91 -22.63 -11.72
N MET A 174 -1.52 -22.91 -10.47
CA MET A 174 -2.34 -23.72 -9.55
C MET A 174 -3.58 -22.99 -9.04
N ILE A 175 -3.57 -21.66 -9.08
CA ILE A 175 -4.66 -20.85 -8.54
C ILE A 175 -5.27 -19.89 -9.54
N CYS A 176 -4.50 -19.39 -10.50
CA CYS A 176 -4.96 -18.44 -11.50
C CYS A 176 -5.39 -19.13 -12.79
N GLU A 177 -6.42 -18.56 -13.43
CA GLU A 177 -6.97 -18.97 -14.71
C GLU A 177 -7.00 -17.76 -15.67
N ALA A 178 -7.11 -18.03 -16.97
CA ALA A 178 -7.30 -16.96 -17.95
C ALA A 178 -8.58 -16.16 -17.63
N GLY A 179 -8.49 -14.84 -17.71
CA GLY A 179 -9.54 -13.89 -17.33
C GLY A 179 -9.48 -13.46 -15.86
N ASP A 180 -8.55 -13.98 -15.06
CA ASP A 180 -8.28 -13.45 -13.72
C ASP A 180 -7.58 -12.10 -13.75
N THR A 181 -7.87 -11.26 -12.76
CA THR A 181 -7.41 -9.88 -12.68
C THR A 181 -6.10 -9.76 -11.89
N GLN A 182 -5.11 -9.07 -12.45
CA GLN A 182 -3.83 -8.75 -11.83
C GLN A 182 -3.74 -7.23 -11.63
N ILE A 183 -3.90 -6.80 -10.38
CA ILE A 183 -3.89 -5.39 -9.99
C ILE A 183 -2.47 -5.00 -9.62
N VAL A 184 -1.89 -4.05 -10.35
CA VAL A 184 -0.49 -3.66 -10.22
C VAL A 184 -0.33 -2.13 -10.14
N ASP A 185 0.81 -1.65 -9.64
CA ASP A 185 1.17 -0.23 -9.77
C ASP A 185 1.83 0.05 -11.13
N ARG A 186 1.94 1.33 -11.46
CA ARG A 186 2.59 1.87 -12.66
C ARG A 186 4.00 1.39 -12.91
N GLY A 187 4.72 0.94 -11.88
CA GLY A 187 6.06 0.35 -11.99
C GLY A 187 6.11 -1.00 -12.71
N PHE A 188 4.96 -1.62 -12.99
CA PHE A 188 4.84 -2.93 -13.63
C PHE A 188 4.54 -2.83 -15.13
N ARG A 189 4.56 -1.61 -15.71
CA ARG A 189 4.27 -1.38 -17.13
C ARG A 189 5.02 -2.33 -18.07
N ASP A 190 6.32 -2.49 -17.85
CA ASP A 190 7.19 -3.27 -18.73
C ASP A 190 6.95 -4.79 -18.64
N VAL A 191 6.10 -5.25 -17.70
CA VAL A 191 5.71 -6.66 -17.53
C VAL A 191 4.23 -6.91 -17.79
N ALA A 192 3.42 -5.87 -18.06
CA ALA A 192 1.98 -6.01 -18.32
C ALA A 192 1.69 -7.01 -19.46
N GLY A 193 2.42 -6.92 -20.57
CA GLY A 193 2.29 -7.86 -21.69
C GLY A 193 2.57 -9.31 -21.31
N ALA A 194 3.45 -9.59 -20.34
CA ALA A 194 3.70 -10.95 -19.89
C ALA A 194 2.53 -11.53 -19.06
N PHE A 195 1.78 -10.69 -18.34
CA PHE A 195 0.53 -11.11 -17.71
C PHE A 195 -0.56 -11.38 -18.75
N GLU A 196 -0.68 -10.51 -19.75
CA GLU A 196 -1.65 -10.65 -20.85
C GLU A 196 -1.39 -11.90 -21.71
N GLU A 197 -0.12 -12.24 -21.96
CA GLU A 197 0.28 -13.49 -22.65
C GLU A 197 -0.16 -14.75 -21.90
N LEU A 198 -0.29 -14.68 -20.57
CA LEU A 198 -0.84 -15.75 -19.73
C LEU A 198 -2.38 -15.73 -19.66
N GLY A 199 -3.02 -14.79 -20.37
CA GLY A 199 -4.46 -14.64 -20.45
C GLY A 199 -5.07 -13.85 -19.28
N PHE A 200 -4.27 -13.15 -18.48
CA PHE A 200 -4.77 -12.35 -17.37
C PHE A 200 -5.21 -10.95 -17.79
N ASP A 201 -6.18 -10.40 -17.06
CA ASP A 201 -6.59 -8.99 -17.18
C ASP A 201 -5.75 -8.12 -16.25
N VAL A 202 -5.06 -7.09 -16.79
CA VAL A 202 -4.13 -6.27 -16.02
C VAL A 202 -4.75 -4.92 -15.70
N GLN A 203 -4.92 -4.66 -14.39
CA GLN A 203 -5.49 -3.41 -13.90
C GLN A 203 -4.37 -2.54 -13.29
N MET A 204 -4.12 -1.39 -13.90
CA MET A 204 -3.01 -0.50 -13.54
C MET A 204 -3.43 0.96 -13.64
N PRO A 205 -2.95 1.87 -12.77
CA PRO A 205 -3.23 3.30 -12.90
C PRO A 205 -2.74 3.85 -14.25
N SER A 206 -3.54 4.72 -14.85
CA SER A 206 -3.24 5.34 -16.14
C SER A 206 -1.95 6.19 -16.12
N PHE A 207 -1.33 6.30 -17.29
CA PHE A 207 -0.16 7.14 -17.50
C PHE A 207 -0.52 8.45 -18.17
N LEU A 208 0.20 9.51 -17.81
CA LEU A 208 0.15 10.74 -18.57
C LEU A 208 0.74 10.50 -19.96
N GLU A 209 0.00 10.88 -21.00
CA GLU A 209 0.53 10.89 -22.35
C GLU A 209 1.69 11.88 -22.49
N LYS A 210 2.55 11.65 -23.48
CA LYS A 210 3.73 12.48 -23.69
C LYS A 210 3.30 13.91 -24.02
N GLY A 211 3.64 14.85 -23.14
CA GLY A 211 3.29 16.26 -23.27
C GLY A 211 1.96 16.65 -22.62
N ALA A 212 1.17 15.68 -22.14
CA ALA A 212 -0.02 15.95 -21.35
C ALA A 212 0.35 16.43 -19.95
N LYS A 213 -0.44 17.38 -19.42
CA LYS A 213 -0.27 17.92 -18.06
C LYS A 213 -1.19 17.24 -17.04
N GLN A 214 -2.23 16.55 -17.50
CA GLN A 214 -3.24 15.88 -16.67
C GLN A 214 -3.77 14.64 -17.41
N LEU A 215 -4.37 13.71 -16.65
CA LEU A 215 -5.10 12.58 -17.21
C LEU A 215 -6.46 13.06 -17.74
N GLU A 216 -6.97 12.34 -18.72
CA GLU A 216 -8.38 12.49 -19.11
C GLU A 216 -9.29 12.02 -17.98
N THR A 217 -10.53 12.52 -17.96
CA THR A 217 -11.50 12.19 -16.89
C THR A 217 -11.72 10.69 -16.75
N GLU A 218 -11.83 10.00 -17.87
CA GLU A 218 -12.04 8.55 -17.92
C GLU A 218 -10.85 7.80 -17.30
N GLN A 219 -9.64 8.08 -17.79
CA GLN A 219 -8.37 7.53 -17.26
C GLN A 219 -8.19 7.81 -15.76
N ALA A 220 -8.58 9.00 -15.31
CA ALA A 220 -8.54 9.37 -13.90
C ALA A 220 -9.54 8.56 -13.07
N ASN A 221 -10.74 8.29 -13.61
CA ASN A 221 -11.75 7.47 -12.95
C ASN A 221 -11.35 5.99 -12.88
N GLU A 222 -10.80 5.43 -13.97
CA GLU A 222 -10.23 4.06 -13.97
C GLU A 222 -9.11 3.90 -12.93
N THR A 223 -8.24 4.91 -12.86
CA THR A 223 -7.18 4.98 -11.86
C THR A 223 -7.74 4.95 -10.44
N ARG A 224 -8.88 5.60 -10.17
CA ARG A 224 -9.52 5.57 -8.84
C ARG A 224 -10.00 4.17 -8.48
N MET A 225 -10.61 3.44 -9.42
CA MET A 225 -11.05 2.05 -9.17
C MET A 225 -9.87 1.12 -8.87
N THR A 226 -8.81 1.22 -9.67
CA THR A 226 -7.57 0.44 -9.47
C THR A 226 -6.93 0.76 -8.12
N THR A 227 -6.75 2.05 -7.79
CA THR A 227 -6.12 2.46 -6.53
C THR A 227 -6.98 2.12 -5.30
N LYS A 228 -8.31 2.20 -5.43
CA LYS A 228 -9.27 1.80 -4.38
C LYS A 228 -9.24 0.31 -4.08
N SER A 229 -8.90 -0.54 -5.04
CA SER A 229 -8.71 -1.98 -4.79
C SER A 229 -7.29 -2.28 -4.29
N ARG A 230 -6.28 -1.59 -4.81
CA ARG A 230 -4.86 -1.84 -4.47
C ARG A 230 -4.49 -1.47 -3.04
N TRP A 231 -5.12 -0.47 -2.40
CA TRP A 231 -4.68 0.09 -1.11
C TRP A 231 -4.46 -0.95 0.02
N VAL A 232 -5.13 -2.10 -0.03
CA VAL A 232 -4.97 -3.16 0.97
C VAL A 232 -3.54 -3.71 1.05
N VAL A 233 -2.79 -3.71 -0.05
CA VAL A 233 -1.37 -4.11 -0.07
C VAL A 233 -0.50 -3.12 0.70
N GLU A 234 -0.79 -1.81 0.58
CA GLU A 234 -0.10 -0.77 1.33
C GLU A 234 -0.39 -0.88 2.83
N SER A 235 -1.63 -1.26 3.19
CA SER A 235 -2.02 -1.56 4.57
C SER A 235 -1.20 -2.74 5.14
N PHE A 236 -1.02 -3.81 4.35
CA PHE A 236 -0.13 -4.91 4.73
C PHE A 236 1.30 -4.44 4.93
N HIS A 237 1.90 -3.74 3.96
CA HIS A 237 3.26 -3.23 4.07
C HIS A 237 3.43 -2.33 5.29
N SER A 238 2.48 -1.44 5.56
CA SER A 238 2.49 -0.58 6.75
C SER A 238 2.56 -1.40 8.04
N GLN A 239 1.77 -2.47 8.16
CA GLN A 239 1.85 -3.36 9.32
C GLN A 239 3.17 -4.13 9.39
N PHE A 240 3.64 -4.63 8.26
CA PHE A 240 4.93 -5.32 8.15
C PHE A 240 6.08 -4.41 8.64
N LYS A 241 6.06 -3.13 8.26
CA LYS A 241 7.03 -2.12 8.70
C LYS A 241 6.89 -1.65 10.14
N LYS A 242 5.84 -2.06 10.88
CA LYS A 242 5.78 -1.86 12.36
C LYS A 242 6.72 -2.81 13.12
N TRP A 243 7.36 -3.75 12.45
CA TRP A 243 8.37 -4.63 13.01
C TRP A 243 9.73 -4.04 12.69
N ARG A 244 10.39 -3.47 13.71
CA ARG A 244 11.59 -2.64 13.53
C ARG A 244 12.71 -3.36 12.80
N PHE A 245 12.81 -4.68 12.97
CA PHE A 245 13.78 -5.50 12.25
C PHE A 245 13.66 -5.37 10.73
N PHE A 246 12.45 -5.18 10.20
CA PHE A 246 12.20 -5.08 8.75
C PHE A 246 12.06 -3.63 8.24
N SER A 247 12.03 -2.63 9.13
CA SER A 247 12.03 -1.21 8.76
C SER A 247 13.41 -0.56 8.88
N GLU A 248 14.30 -1.13 9.68
CA GLU A 248 15.68 -0.67 9.89
C GLU A 248 16.68 -1.43 9.03
N ARG A 249 17.94 -0.97 9.04
CA ARG A 249 19.06 -1.68 8.40
C ARG A 249 19.46 -2.89 9.23
N ILE A 250 19.46 -4.07 8.60
CA ILE A 250 19.92 -5.32 9.22
C ILE A 250 21.36 -5.66 8.85
N SER A 251 22.01 -6.46 9.70
CA SER A 251 23.31 -7.07 9.38
C SER A 251 23.17 -8.00 8.18
N GLN A 252 24.24 -8.15 7.42
CA GLN A 252 24.30 -9.04 6.26
C GLN A 252 24.13 -10.51 6.64
N ASP A 253 24.54 -10.89 7.86
CA ASP A 253 24.39 -12.25 8.38
C ASP A 253 22.93 -12.71 8.39
N PHE A 254 21.98 -11.78 8.51
CA PHE A 254 20.55 -12.10 8.48
C PHE A 254 20.03 -12.35 7.07
N LEU A 255 20.74 -11.92 6.01
CA LEU A 255 20.28 -12.10 4.62
C LEU A 255 20.24 -13.58 4.22
N VAL A 256 21.07 -14.43 4.83
CA VAL A 256 21.04 -15.89 4.61
C VAL A 256 19.69 -16.50 5.01
N ASN A 257 19.04 -15.95 6.04
CA ASN A 257 17.77 -16.46 6.57
C ASN A 257 16.63 -15.45 6.41
N ILE A 258 16.79 -14.42 5.57
CA ILE A 258 15.83 -13.32 5.52
C ILE A 258 14.48 -13.79 4.99
N ASP A 259 14.47 -14.69 4.01
CA ASP A 259 13.25 -15.35 3.51
C ASP A 259 12.45 -15.97 4.66
N VAL A 260 13.09 -16.84 5.44
CA VAL A 260 12.48 -17.52 6.60
C VAL A 260 11.84 -16.52 7.54
N LEU A 261 12.55 -15.43 7.88
CA LEU A 261 12.04 -14.41 8.80
C LEU A 261 10.85 -13.63 8.22
N VAL A 262 10.93 -13.25 6.96
CA VAL A 262 9.93 -12.46 6.25
C VAL A 262 8.64 -13.26 6.08
N ARG A 263 8.74 -14.49 5.57
CA ARG A 263 7.61 -15.39 5.36
C ARG A 263 6.99 -15.83 6.68
N THR A 264 7.79 -16.11 7.71
CA THR A 264 7.27 -16.42 9.06
C THR A 264 6.45 -15.27 9.63
N LEU A 265 6.92 -14.02 9.48
CA LEU A 265 6.15 -12.87 9.93
C LEU A 265 4.86 -12.72 9.12
N ALA A 266 4.92 -12.79 7.79
CA ALA A 266 3.75 -12.66 6.93
C ALA A 266 2.67 -13.70 7.25
N ALA A 267 3.07 -14.98 7.33
CA ALA A 267 2.20 -16.10 7.71
C ALA A 267 1.60 -15.92 9.12
N SER A 268 2.39 -15.41 10.08
CA SER A 268 1.90 -15.11 11.43
C SER A 268 0.92 -13.94 11.44
N LEU A 269 1.11 -12.93 10.60
CA LEU A 269 0.16 -11.83 10.45
C LEU A 269 -1.16 -12.35 9.86
N ASN A 270 -1.13 -13.19 8.83
CA ASN A 270 -2.33 -13.82 8.27
C ASN A 270 -3.09 -14.65 9.30
N LYS A 271 -2.38 -15.49 10.08
CA LYS A 271 -2.99 -16.40 11.05
C LYS A 271 -3.61 -15.70 12.27
N TYR A 272 -2.95 -14.68 12.78
CA TYR A 272 -3.26 -14.13 14.12
C TYR A 272 -3.78 -12.69 14.10
N ARG A 273 -3.77 -12.01 12.97
CA ARG A 273 -4.45 -10.71 12.83
C ARG A 273 -5.81 -10.92 12.18
N PRO A 274 -6.81 -10.11 12.55
CA PRO A 274 -8.08 -10.10 11.82
C PRO A 274 -7.84 -9.75 10.35
N ARG A 275 -8.77 -10.16 9.49
CA ARG A 275 -8.79 -9.78 8.07
C ARG A 275 -8.65 -8.26 7.96
N ARG A 276 -7.85 -7.80 6.99
CA ARG A 276 -7.46 -6.38 6.93
C ARG A 276 -8.63 -5.53 6.47
N PHE A 277 -9.45 -6.06 5.58
CA PHE A 277 -10.60 -5.37 5.06
C PHE A 277 -11.70 -6.36 4.66
N HIS A 278 -12.79 -6.43 5.43
CA HIS A 278 -13.89 -7.35 5.10
C HIS A 278 -14.63 -6.92 3.83
N GLY A 279 -14.80 -5.61 3.63
CA GLY A 279 -15.20 -5.00 2.37
C GLY A 279 -16.48 -5.47 1.71
N LYS A 280 -17.35 -6.20 2.40
CA LYS A 280 -18.60 -6.74 1.87
C LYS A 280 -19.83 -6.21 2.61
N SER A 281 -19.72 -5.07 3.30
CA SER A 281 -20.89 -4.44 3.92
C SER A 281 -21.83 -3.89 2.83
N PRO A 282 -23.14 -3.75 3.09
CA PRO A 282 -24.06 -3.06 2.17
C PRO A 282 -23.56 -1.66 1.79
N ASP A 283 -22.93 -0.95 2.73
CA ASP A 283 -22.34 0.37 2.50
C ASP A 283 -21.14 0.31 1.55
N ASP A 284 -20.31 -0.74 1.62
CA ASP A 284 -19.21 -0.94 0.67
C ASP A 284 -19.71 -1.17 -0.75
N TYR A 285 -20.77 -1.99 -0.92
CA TYR A 285 -21.40 -2.19 -2.23
C TYR A 285 -22.08 -0.91 -2.74
N ALA A 286 -22.74 -0.16 -1.86
CA ALA A 286 -23.34 1.12 -2.22
C ALA A 286 -22.28 2.11 -2.70
N LEU A 287 -21.15 2.22 -1.99
CA LEU A 287 -20.04 3.09 -2.38
C LEU A 287 -19.35 2.61 -3.67
N ALA A 288 -19.12 1.30 -3.82
CA ALA A 288 -18.55 0.74 -5.06
C ALA A 288 -19.46 1.01 -6.27
N THR A 289 -20.77 0.79 -6.11
CA THR A 289 -21.78 1.08 -7.15
C THR A 289 -21.80 2.57 -7.48
N LYS A 290 -21.77 3.44 -6.47
CA LYS A 290 -21.70 4.90 -6.65
C LYS A 290 -20.44 5.30 -7.42
N MET A 291 -19.28 4.73 -7.09
CA MET A 291 -18.04 4.98 -7.82
C MET A 291 -18.15 4.57 -9.30
N LEU A 292 -18.77 3.42 -9.58
CA LEU A 292 -18.97 2.93 -10.95
C LEU A 292 -19.98 3.80 -11.74
N LEU A 293 -21.06 4.24 -11.10
CA LEU A 293 -22.01 5.18 -11.71
C LEU A 293 -21.36 6.53 -12.02
N MET A 294 -20.54 7.04 -11.10
CA MET A 294 -19.80 8.30 -11.28
C MET A 294 -18.70 8.19 -12.33
N HIS A 295 -18.10 7.00 -12.52
CA HIS A 295 -17.13 6.76 -13.59
C HIS A 295 -17.71 7.05 -14.98
N ASN A 296 -18.98 6.67 -15.22
CA ASN A 296 -19.68 6.87 -16.48
C ASN A 296 -20.34 8.25 -16.63
N LYS A 297 -20.32 9.10 -15.58
CA LYS A 297 -20.98 10.40 -15.60
C LYS A 297 -20.03 11.48 -16.13
N THR A 298 -20.42 12.15 -17.21
CA THR A 298 -19.69 13.33 -17.67
C THR A 298 -19.87 14.48 -16.69
N SER A 299 -18.78 15.11 -16.27
CA SER A 299 -18.84 16.31 -15.44
C SER A 299 -19.44 17.48 -16.23
N GLN A 300 -20.45 18.16 -15.66
CA GLN A 300 -21.00 19.39 -16.24
C GLN A 300 -19.91 20.45 -16.42
N LEU A 301 -18.99 20.57 -15.45
CA LEU A 301 -17.86 21.49 -15.56
C LEU A 301 -16.93 21.14 -16.73
N GLN A 302 -16.74 19.84 -17.01
CA GLN A 302 -15.97 19.40 -18.19
C GLN A 302 -16.67 19.82 -19.49
N GLN A 303 -18.00 19.72 -19.56
CA GLN A 303 -18.78 20.18 -20.71
C GLN A 303 -18.59 21.68 -20.94
N VAL A 304 -18.80 22.49 -19.90
CA VAL A 304 -18.66 23.96 -19.96
C VAL A 304 -17.24 24.37 -20.40
N ILE A 305 -16.19 23.69 -19.89
CA ILE A 305 -14.80 23.95 -20.31
C ILE A 305 -14.58 23.57 -21.78
N SER A 306 -15.08 22.41 -22.20
CA SER A 306 -14.89 21.91 -23.57
C SER A 306 -15.59 22.75 -24.64
N GLN A 307 -16.73 23.36 -24.28
CA GLN A 307 -17.49 24.28 -25.13
C GLN A 307 -16.87 25.69 -25.20
N GLY A 308 -15.87 25.97 -24.34
CA GLY A 308 -15.19 27.27 -24.28
C GLY A 308 -15.96 28.34 -23.50
N ASP A 309 -17.06 27.96 -22.86
CA ASP A 309 -17.96 28.87 -22.14
C ASP A 309 -17.36 29.41 -20.83
N LEU A 310 -16.31 28.75 -20.32
CA LEU A 310 -15.57 29.19 -19.14
C LEU A 310 -14.13 29.60 -19.51
N SER A 311 -13.86 30.91 -19.46
CA SER A 311 -12.50 31.43 -19.65
C SER A 311 -11.67 31.30 -18.38
N LEU A 312 -10.53 30.61 -18.44
CA LEU A 312 -9.54 30.62 -17.34
C LEU A 312 -8.84 31.97 -17.15
N ARG A 313 -8.98 32.94 -18.08
CA ARG A 313 -8.23 34.21 -18.03
C ARG A 313 -9.08 35.42 -17.71
N LYS A 314 -10.39 35.38 -17.96
CA LYS A 314 -11.31 36.52 -17.82
C LYS A 314 -12.56 36.10 -17.05
N ASN A 315 -13.32 37.08 -16.55
CA ASN A 315 -14.65 36.89 -15.93
C ASN A 315 -14.68 36.19 -14.56
N TRP A 316 -13.80 36.61 -13.65
CA TRP A 316 -13.72 36.09 -12.28
C TRP A 316 -13.87 37.21 -11.26
N LYS A 317 -14.74 37.02 -10.27
CA LYS A 317 -15.00 37.96 -9.17
C LYS A 317 -14.31 37.46 -7.91
N ASN A 318 -13.37 38.25 -7.40
CA ASN A 318 -12.66 38.00 -6.15
C ASN A 318 -13.62 38.00 -4.95
N ILE A 319 -13.60 36.96 -4.12
CA ILE A 319 -14.38 36.84 -2.87
C ILE A 319 -13.61 37.50 -1.71
N VAL A 320 -12.89 38.59 -1.97
CA VAL A 320 -11.84 39.13 -1.09
C VAL A 320 -12.36 39.78 0.20
N HIS A 321 -13.68 39.93 0.35
CA HIS A 321 -14.26 40.42 1.60
C HIS A 321 -15.36 39.47 2.07
N PHE A 322 -15.27 39.09 3.36
CA PHE A 322 -16.26 38.34 4.14
C PHE A 322 -17.68 38.98 4.14
N ASP A 323 -17.87 40.11 3.46
CA ASP A 323 -19.15 40.80 3.24
C ASP A 323 -19.97 40.27 2.05
N THR A 324 -19.40 39.38 1.22
CA THR A 324 -20.21 38.65 0.23
C THR A 324 -20.79 37.40 0.89
N HIS A 325 -22.11 37.24 0.84
CA HIS A 325 -22.81 36.03 1.25
C HIS A 325 -22.39 34.90 0.28
N PHE A 326 -21.21 34.32 0.52
CA PHE A 326 -20.70 33.19 -0.24
C PHE A 326 -21.47 31.96 0.22
N ASP A 327 -22.49 31.64 -0.56
CA ASP A 327 -23.38 30.52 -0.34
C ASP A 327 -22.71 29.23 -0.83
N PHE A 328 -21.90 28.62 0.04
CA PHE A 328 -21.23 27.34 -0.23
C PHE A 328 -21.78 26.28 0.73
N PRO A 329 -22.10 25.08 0.22
CA PRO A 329 -22.76 24.07 1.02
C PRO A 329 -21.89 23.62 2.20
N TYR A 330 -22.56 23.37 3.32
CA TYR A 330 -21.91 22.79 4.49
C TYR A 330 -21.63 21.30 4.26
N LEU A 331 -20.35 20.95 4.10
CA LEU A 331 -19.93 19.57 3.89
C LEU A 331 -19.73 18.86 5.23
N THR A 332 -20.53 17.83 5.50
CA THR A 332 -20.34 17.00 6.71
C THR A 332 -19.04 16.21 6.62
N LEU A 333 -18.46 15.86 7.77
CA LEU A 333 -17.25 15.03 7.80
C LEU A 333 -17.50 13.65 7.20
N ASP A 334 -18.70 13.10 7.31
CA ASP A 334 -19.04 11.80 6.74
C ASP A 334 -19.12 11.88 5.22
N PHE A 335 -19.74 12.94 4.67
CA PHE A 335 -19.68 13.23 3.23
C PHE A 335 -18.24 13.35 2.75
N LEU A 336 -17.40 14.14 3.43
CA LEU A 336 -16.00 14.31 3.03
C LEU A 336 -15.20 13.00 3.06
N ARG A 337 -15.49 12.12 4.03
CA ARG A 337 -14.85 10.79 4.11
C ARG A 337 -15.27 9.91 2.95
N GLU A 338 -16.55 9.93 2.59
CA GLU A 338 -17.08 9.21 1.43
C GLU A 338 -16.49 9.77 0.13
N TYR A 339 -16.55 11.08 -0.06
CA TYR A 339 -16.06 11.79 -1.24
C TYR A 339 -14.55 11.58 -1.46
N THR A 340 -13.75 11.67 -0.40
CA THR A 340 -12.30 11.43 -0.48
C THR A 340 -11.93 9.95 -0.41
N CYS A 341 -12.92 9.06 -0.25
CA CYS A 341 -12.74 7.62 -0.09
C CYS A 341 -11.76 7.26 1.04
N GLY A 342 -11.68 8.08 2.10
CA GLY A 342 -10.72 7.91 3.19
C GLY A 342 -10.58 9.11 4.12
N VAL A 343 -9.63 9.02 5.05
CA VAL A 343 -9.38 10.08 6.06
C VAL A 343 -8.07 10.83 5.85
N TYR A 344 -7.24 10.38 4.90
CA TYR A 344 -5.88 10.94 4.73
C TYR A 344 -5.93 12.39 4.25
N GLN A 345 -6.71 12.67 3.20
CA GLN A 345 -6.90 14.00 2.64
C GLN A 345 -7.51 14.95 3.68
N ILE A 346 -8.46 14.46 4.48
CA ILE A 346 -9.09 15.21 5.58
C ILE A 346 -8.06 15.58 6.65
N LYS A 347 -7.17 14.66 7.04
CA LYS A 347 -6.11 14.96 8.02
C LYS A 347 -5.15 16.04 7.53
N GLN A 348 -4.94 16.14 6.22
CA GLN A 348 -4.05 17.14 5.62
C GLN A 348 -4.72 18.51 5.45
N SER A 349 -6.05 18.61 5.54
CA SER A 349 -6.79 19.83 5.21
C SER A 349 -6.38 21.02 6.06
N SER A 350 -6.19 20.83 7.37
CA SER A 350 -5.77 21.90 8.30
C SER A 350 -4.38 22.45 7.98
N THR A 351 -3.47 21.60 7.52
CA THR A 351 -2.11 22.02 7.15
C THR A 351 -2.11 22.75 5.81
N TYR A 352 -2.93 22.30 4.85
CA TYR A 352 -3.16 23.02 3.59
C TYR A 352 -3.80 24.39 3.83
N ALA A 353 -4.84 24.45 4.67
CA ALA A 353 -5.50 25.68 5.06
C ALA A 353 -4.49 26.64 5.70
N LYS A 354 -3.65 26.14 6.62
CA LYS A 354 -2.63 26.97 7.26
C LYS A 354 -1.64 27.56 6.26
N ALA A 355 -1.07 26.71 5.39
CA ALA A 355 -0.07 27.13 4.42
C ALA A 355 -0.60 28.21 3.47
N HIS A 356 -1.86 28.08 3.03
CA HIS A 356 -2.44 28.99 2.05
C HIS A 356 -3.13 30.21 2.64
N LEU A 357 -3.71 30.12 3.85
CA LEU A 357 -4.43 31.24 4.47
C LEU A 357 -3.53 32.12 5.35
N TYR A 358 -2.45 31.58 5.92
CA TYR A 358 -1.63 32.30 6.91
C TYR A 358 -0.16 32.42 6.52
N ASP A 359 0.45 31.37 5.94
CA ASP A 359 1.90 31.39 5.67
C ASP A 359 2.25 32.07 4.32
N HIS A 360 1.30 32.08 3.36
CA HIS A 360 1.44 32.75 2.06
C HIS A 360 0.46 33.92 1.93
N ASP A 361 0.79 35.00 2.63
CA ASP A 361 -0.05 36.19 2.75
C ASP A 361 -0.40 36.77 1.36
N GLY A 362 -1.69 36.80 1.02
CA GLY A 362 -2.23 37.40 -0.20
C GLY A 362 -2.18 36.56 -1.49
N GLU A 363 -1.63 35.34 -1.48
CA GLU A 363 -1.50 34.55 -2.71
C GLU A 363 -2.62 33.53 -2.96
N PHE A 364 -3.41 33.22 -1.92
CA PHE A 364 -4.56 32.35 -2.01
C PHE A 364 -5.82 33.16 -2.31
N GLU A 365 -6.35 32.98 -3.53
CA GLU A 365 -7.50 33.72 -4.03
C GLU A 365 -8.66 32.76 -4.29
N TYR A 366 -9.83 33.11 -3.75
CA TYR A 366 -11.12 32.52 -4.13
C TYR A 366 -11.83 33.46 -5.09
N GLN A 367 -12.33 32.89 -6.19
CA GLN A 367 -12.96 33.65 -7.25
C GLN A 367 -14.21 32.93 -7.73
N LEU A 368 -15.33 33.64 -7.85
CA LEU A 368 -16.54 33.13 -8.49
C LEU A 368 -16.54 33.47 -9.98
N SER A 369 -17.12 32.61 -10.80
CA SER A 369 -17.39 32.99 -12.19
C SER A 369 -18.40 34.14 -12.23
N SER A 370 -18.16 35.11 -13.10
CA SER A 370 -19.09 36.23 -13.28
C SER A 370 -20.43 35.83 -13.88
N SER A 371 -20.46 34.73 -14.64
CA SER A 371 -21.65 34.21 -15.34
C SER A 371 -22.40 33.15 -14.55
N ASP A 372 -21.75 32.51 -13.57
CA ASP A 372 -22.31 31.43 -12.79
C ASP A 372 -21.69 31.43 -11.38
N ASP A 373 -22.48 31.79 -10.38
CA ASP A 373 -21.99 31.92 -9.01
C ASP A 373 -21.91 30.57 -8.26
N THR A 374 -22.20 29.46 -8.96
CA THR A 374 -21.97 28.08 -8.49
C THR A 374 -20.62 27.51 -8.94
N ILE A 375 -19.85 28.27 -9.74
CA ILE A 375 -18.50 27.89 -10.18
C ILE A 375 -17.45 28.69 -9.41
N LEU A 376 -16.72 27.99 -8.55
CA LEU A 376 -15.60 28.50 -7.78
C LEU A 376 -14.28 28.18 -8.47
N ARG A 377 -13.39 29.16 -8.53
CA ARG A 377 -11.98 29.01 -8.84
C ARG A 377 -11.13 29.32 -7.62
N CYS A 378 -10.19 28.43 -7.35
CA CYS A 378 -9.21 28.59 -6.30
C CYS A 378 -7.80 28.48 -6.88
N ARG A 379 -6.91 29.40 -6.50
CA ARG A 379 -5.47 29.31 -6.83
C ARG A 379 -4.71 28.69 -5.68
N ILE A 380 -4.21 27.46 -5.85
CA ILE A 380 -3.40 26.75 -4.85
C ILE A 380 -1.93 26.71 -5.26
N HIS A 381 -1.04 26.75 -4.27
CA HIS A 381 0.38 26.47 -4.47
C HIS A 381 0.67 24.98 -4.39
N SER A 382 1.60 24.53 -5.23
CA SER A 382 2.12 23.17 -5.13
C SER A 382 2.86 22.98 -3.81
N LYS A 383 2.48 21.97 -3.03
CA LYS A 383 3.26 21.54 -1.86
C LYS A 383 4.66 21.04 -2.19
N HIS A 384 4.94 20.74 -3.47
CA HIS A 384 6.19 20.15 -3.94
C HIS A 384 7.08 21.16 -4.66
N SER A 385 6.57 22.34 -4.99
CA SER A 385 7.28 23.35 -5.78
C SER A 385 6.80 24.73 -5.38
N SER A 386 7.73 25.58 -4.94
CA SER A 386 7.45 26.97 -4.59
C SER A 386 7.03 27.82 -5.80
N THR A 387 7.31 27.38 -7.02
CA THR A 387 7.02 28.12 -8.25
C THR A 387 5.74 27.69 -8.95
N SER A 388 5.25 26.48 -8.67
CA SER A 388 4.11 25.92 -9.38
C SER A 388 2.79 26.31 -8.71
N LYS A 389 1.92 26.98 -9.45
CA LYS A 389 0.56 27.34 -9.02
C LYS A 389 -0.45 26.57 -9.86
N TYR A 390 -1.50 26.05 -9.24
CA TYR A 390 -2.60 25.38 -9.92
C TYR A 390 -3.89 26.18 -9.73
N PHE A 391 -4.72 26.17 -10.77
CA PHE A 391 -6.11 26.58 -10.66
C PHE A 391 -6.97 25.34 -10.46
N LEU A 392 -7.68 25.29 -9.34
CA LEU A 392 -8.76 24.35 -9.09
C LEU A 392 -10.07 25.03 -9.47
N LEU A 393 -10.90 24.31 -10.22
CA LEU A 393 -12.27 24.69 -10.52
C LEU A 393 -13.21 23.71 -9.81
N ILE A 394 -14.21 24.25 -9.14
CA ILE A 394 -15.21 23.49 -8.39
C ILE A 394 -16.57 24.01 -8.83
N HIS A 395 -17.43 23.11 -9.30
CA HIS A 395 -18.85 23.37 -9.51
C HIS A 395 -19.59 22.70 -8.35
N PHE A 396 -20.46 23.45 -7.65
CA PHE A 396 -21.15 23.00 -6.44
C PHE A 396 -22.64 23.32 -6.51
N ASP A 397 -23.47 22.55 -5.81
CA ASP A 397 -24.90 22.80 -5.68
C ASP A 397 -25.21 23.46 -4.33
N LYS A 398 -25.69 24.70 -4.37
CA LYS A 398 -26.10 25.48 -3.19
C LYS A 398 -27.16 24.79 -2.34
N ASN A 399 -28.03 24.01 -2.96
CA ASN A 399 -29.14 23.32 -2.30
C ASN A 399 -28.84 21.83 -2.05
N GLY A 400 -27.67 21.36 -2.46
CA GLY A 400 -27.25 19.97 -2.31
C GLY A 400 -27.06 19.62 -0.84
N THR A 401 -27.97 18.82 -0.28
CA THR A 401 -27.84 18.32 1.11
C THR A 401 -27.04 17.01 1.19
N HIS A 402 -26.92 16.28 0.07
CA HIS A 402 -26.30 14.95 0.02
C HIS A 402 -25.25 14.78 -1.11
N GLU A 403 -25.27 15.61 -2.14
CA GLU A 403 -24.20 15.75 -3.16
C GLU A 403 -24.00 17.24 -3.47
N PRO A 404 -23.33 17.97 -2.56
CA PRO A 404 -23.18 19.42 -2.66
C PRO A 404 -22.05 19.87 -3.58
#